data_AF-A0A1K1S8E9-F1
#
_entry.id   AF-A0A1K1S8E9-F1
#
_cell.length_a   1.000
_cell.length_b   1.000
_cell.length_c   1.000
_cell.angle_alpha   90.00
_cell.angle_beta   90.00
_cell.angle_gamma   90.00
#
_symmetry.space_group_name_H-M   'P 1'
#
loop_
_entity.id
_entity.type
_entity.pdbx_description
1 polymer ?
#
loop_
_entity_poly.entity_id
_entity_poly.type
_entity_poly.pdbx_seq_one_letter_code
_entity_poly.pdbx_strand_id
1 'polypeptide(L)'
;MNGSQPATDLTTVLAGDHRELDRLCTELELGQGSPENRRDLADHLIAVLVRHAVAEERFLDGDGDLAEAEDLMRRLEGTGPQEPRFERVLGGLIRAVRRHVRDEGARAVREVRASCPPERRAELGREVLEVRHSAATLPHPDLADRMPQADQLWPGPGFVDRARAALRRAAGSPG
;
A
#
# COMPACT_ATOMS: atom_id res chain seq x y z
N MET A 1 23.57 0.14 -23.12
CA MET A 1 24.04 0.63 -21.81
C MET A 1 23.13 0.03 -20.75
N ASN A 2 23.58 -0.99 -20.00
CA ASN A 2 22.83 -1.54 -18.87
C ASN A 2 23.24 -0.74 -17.62
N GLY A 3 22.57 0.38 -17.38
CA GLY A 3 22.66 1.08 -16.11
C GLY A 3 21.75 0.39 -15.10
N SER A 4 22.30 -0.06 -13.97
CA SER A 4 21.48 -0.45 -12.82
C SER A 4 20.53 0.70 -12.49
N GLN A 5 19.23 0.42 -12.41
CA GLN A 5 18.25 1.43 -12.06
C GLN A 5 18.50 1.92 -10.63
N PRO A 6 18.44 3.24 -10.37
CA PRO A 6 18.59 3.75 -9.03
C PRO A 6 17.44 3.23 -8.14
N ALA A 7 17.73 3.04 -6.86
CA ALA A 7 16.73 2.62 -5.86
C ALA A 7 15.55 3.60 -5.75
N THR A 8 15.74 4.83 -6.24
CA THR A 8 14.77 5.92 -6.26
C THR A 8 14.01 6.06 -7.58
N ASP A 9 14.21 5.19 -8.58
CA ASP A 9 13.39 5.18 -9.79
C ASP A 9 11.96 4.70 -9.44
N LEU A 10 10.94 5.43 -9.89
CA LEU A 10 9.53 5.10 -9.63
C LEU A 10 9.18 3.64 -9.96
N THR A 11 9.72 3.08 -11.04
CA THR A 11 9.46 1.68 -11.41
C THR A 11 10.08 0.69 -10.41
N THR A 12 11.21 1.05 -9.81
CA THR A 12 11.83 0.28 -8.72
C THR A 12 10.97 0.35 -7.46
N VAL A 13 10.43 1.53 -7.14
CA VAL A 13 9.56 1.74 -5.97
C VAL A 13 8.26 0.95 -6.11
N LEU A 14 7.54 1.08 -7.23
CA LEU A 14 6.29 0.36 -7.48
C LEU A 14 6.50 -1.17 -7.48
N ALA A 15 7.58 -1.65 -8.12
CA ALA A 15 7.91 -3.08 -8.10
C ALA A 15 8.29 -3.57 -6.69
N GLY A 16 8.82 -2.70 -5.84
CA GLY A 16 9.07 -2.98 -4.42
C GLY A 16 7.76 -3.15 -3.64
N ASP A 17 6.83 -2.20 -3.78
CA ASP A 17 5.51 -2.26 -3.15
C ASP A 17 4.74 -3.52 -3.59
N HIS A 18 4.79 -3.89 -4.88
CA HIS A 18 4.17 -5.14 -5.36
C HIS A 18 4.72 -6.38 -4.68
N ARG A 19 6.04 -6.46 -4.44
CA ARG A 19 6.65 -7.60 -3.73
C ARG A 19 6.24 -7.64 -2.27
N GLU A 20 6.12 -6.48 -1.63
CA GLU A 20 5.66 -6.35 -0.25
C GLU A 20 4.20 -6.82 -0.12
N LEU A 21 3.31 -6.31 -0.98
CA LEU A 21 1.91 -6.74 -1.07
C LEU A 21 1.78 -8.26 -1.29
N ASP A 22 2.57 -8.82 -2.21
CA ASP A 22 2.57 -10.24 -2.53
C ASP A 22 3.02 -11.11 -1.34
N ARG A 23 4.06 -10.66 -0.63
CA ARG A 23 4.55 -11.30 0.58
C ARG A 23 3.49 -11.30 1.69
N LEU A 24 2.87 -10.16 1.97
CA LEU A 24 1.84 -10.02 2.99
C LEU A 24 0.62 -10.89 2.70
N CYS A 25 0.18 -10.91 1.42
CA CYS A 25 -0.87 -11.82 0.99
C CYS A 25 -0.50 -13.29 1.28
N THR A 26 0.74 -13.68 0.98
CA THR A 26 1.24 -15.03 1.25
C THR A 26 1.21 -15.34 2.75
N GLU A 27 1.72 -14.44 3.59
CA GLU A 27 1.75 -14.61 5.04
C GLU A 27 0.32 -14.72 5.63
N LEU A 28 -0.62 -13.90 5.15
CA LEU A 28 -2.03 -13.97 5.54
C LEU A 28 -2.73 -15.26 5.08
N GLU A 29 -2.39 -15.78 3.90
CA GLU A 29 -2.91 -17.04 3.35
C GLU A 29 -2.42 -18.27 4.11
N LEU A 30 -1.23 -18.23 4.72
CA LEU A 30 -0.72 -19.32 5.56
C LEU A 30 -1.60 -19.59 6.77
N GLY A 31 -2.48 -18.66 7.16
CA GLY A 31 -3.44 -18.89 8.23
C GLY A 31 -2.82 -18.94 9.64
N GLN A 32 -1.56 -18.52 9.79
CA GLN A 32 -0.81 -18.62 11.05
C GLN A 32 -1.06 -17.40 11.96
N GLY A 33 -0.80 -17.57 13.27
CA GLY A 33 -0.93 -16.52 14.29
C GLY A 33 -2.29 -16.48 14.99
N SER A 34 -2.41 -15.64 16.02
CA SER A 34 -3.70 -15.37 16.66
C SER A 34 -4.60 -14.52 15.75
N PRO A 35 -5.93 -14.45 16.01
CA PRO A 35 -6.82 -13.52 15.31
C PRO A 35 -6.30 -12.08 15.31
N GLU A 36 -5.69 -11.64 16.42
CA GLU A 36 -5.09 -10.32 16.58
C GLU A 36 -3.85 -10.15 15.70
N ASN A 37 -2.95 -11.13 15.66
CA ASN A 37 -1.80 -11.06 14.73
C ASN A 37 -2.24 -11.00 13.27
N ARG A 38 -3.29 -11.73 12.91
CA ARG A 38 -3.86 -11.68 11.55
C ARG A 38 -4.45 -10.32 11.23
N ARG A 39 -5.06 -9.66 12.22
CA ARG A 39 -5.55 -8.29 12.08
C ARG A 39 -4.42 -7.31 11.84
N ASP A 40 -3.35 -7.39 12.62
CA ASP A 40 -2.19 -6.52 12.45
C ASP A 40 -1.57 -6.65 11.05
N LEU A 41 -1.45 -7.89 10.55
CA LEU A 41 -0.99 -8.15 9.18
C LEU A 41 -1.95 -7.60 8.11
N ALA A 42 -3.27 -7.73 8.33
CA ALA A 42 -4.28 -7.18 7.43
C ALA A 42 -4.24 -5.64 7.41
N ASP A 43 -4.09 -4.99 8.57
CA ASP A 43 -4.00 -3.53 8.66
C ASP A 43 -2.71 -3.01 7.99
N HIS A 44 -1.61 -3.77 8.09
CA HIS A 44 -0.38 -3.47 7.36
C HIS A 44 -0.55 -3.65 5.84
N LEU A 45 -1.21 -4.71 5.38
CA LEU A 45 -1.56 -4.88 3.97
C LEU A 45 -2.36 -3.68 3.44
N ILE A 46 -3.35 -3.20 4.20
CA ILE A 46 -4.15 -2.01 3.87
C ILE A 46 -3.24 -0.77 3.77
N ALA A 47 -2.34 -0.57 4.73
CA ALA A 47 -1.42 0.57 4.72
C ALA A 47 -0.53 0.60 3.47
N VAL A 48 0.07 -0.55 3.11
CA VAL A 48 0.90 -0.69 1.91
C VAL A 48 0.07 -0.44 0.65
N LEU A 49 -1.14 -1.00 0.58
CA LEU A 49 -2.03 -0.85 -0.58
C LEU A 49 -2.46 0.61 -0.81
N VAL A 50 -2.84 1.32 0.26
CA VAL A 50 -3.24 2.73 0.16
C VAL A 50 -2.05 3.61 -0.27
N ARG A 51 -0.85 3.37 0.27
CA ARG A 51 0.37 4.06 -0.17
C ARG A 51 0.64 3.82 -1.66
N HIS A 52 0.53 2.57 -2.08
CA HIS A 52 0.73 2.17 -3.46
C HIS A 52 -0.26 2.85 -4.41
N ALA A 53 -1.55 2.83 -4.07
CA ALA A 53 -2.60 3.48 -4.85
C ALA A 53 -2.37 4.98 -5.02
N VAL A 54 -2.00 5.70 -3.95
CA VAL A 54 -1.71 7.14 -4.02
C VAL A 54 -0.48 7.45 -4.88
N ALA A 55 0.52 6.56 -4.89
CA ALA A 55 1.69 6.70 -5.76
C ALA A 55 1.32 6.49 -7.24
N GLU A 56 0.43 5.54 -7.53
CA GLU A 56 -0.08 5.27 -8.87
C GLU A 56 -0.99 6.40 -9.39
N GLU A 57 -1.87 6.98 -8.54
CA GLU A 57 -2.72 8.15 -8.85
C GLU A 57 -1.92 9.35 -9.40
N ARG A 58 -0.63 9.48 -9.03
CA ARG A 58 0.24 10.58 -9.49
C ARG A 58 0.72 10.42 -10.94
N PHE A 59 0.54 9.23 -11.52
CA PHE A 59 1.12 8.86 -12.81
C PHE A 59 0.11 8.24 -13.78
N LEU A 60 -0.84 7.46 -13.28
CA LEU A 60 -1.88 6.82 -14.07
C LEU A 60 -3.15 7.67 -13.97
N ASP A 61 -3.60 8.22 -15.10
CA ASP A 61 -4.90 8.89 -15.20
C ASP A 61 -6.00 7.83 -15.08
N GLY A 62 -6.42 7.58 -13.84
CA GLY A 62 -7.47 6.64 -13.48
C GLY A 62 -7.10 5.95 -12.18
N ASP A 63 -8.06 5.91 -11.25
CA ASP A 63 -8.05 4.93 -10.16
C ASP A 63 -7.67 3.58 -10.78
N GLY A 64 -6.45 3.09 -10.50
CA GLY A 64 -6.16 1.67 -10.68
C GLY A 64 -7.29 0.91 -9.99
N ASP A 65 -7.78 -0.19 -10.55
CA ASP A 65 -9.07 -0.82 -10.27
C ASP A 65 -9.14 -1.41 -8.83
N LEU A 66 -9.08 -0.51 -7.85
CA LEU A 66 -8.96 -0.71 -6.42
C LEU A 66 -10.29 -0.43 -5.74
N ALA A 67 -11.34 -0.04 -6.46
CA ALA A 67 -12.66 0.20 -5.88
C ALA A 67 -13.18 -1.03 -5.12
N GLU A 68 -12.97 -2.24 -5.65
CA GLU A 68 -13.28 -3.49 -4.93
C GLU A 68 -12.42 -3.63 -3.67
N ALA A 69 -11.11 -3.40 -3.78
CA ALA A 69 -10.21 -3.48 -2.64
C ALA A 69 -10.62 -2.47 -1.56
N GLU A 70 -10.94 -1.23 -1.92
CA GLU A 70 -11.37 -0.17 -1.02
C GLU A 70 -12.62 -0.51 -0.23
N ASP A 71 -13.65 -1.07 -0.88
CA ASP A 71 -14.84 -1.54 -0.18
C ASP A 71 -14.46 -2.61 0.86
N LEU A 72 -13.62 -3.57 0.47
CA LEU A 72 -13.16 -4.64 1.36
C LEU A 72 -12.32 -4.12 2.53
N MET A 73 -11.44 -3.13 2.29
CA MET A 73 -10.66 -2.46 3.34
C MET A 73 -11.59 -1.78 4.35
N ARG A 74 -12.58 -1.01 3.89
CA ARG A 74 -13.59 -0.34 4.75
C ARG A 74 -14.40 -1.34 5.57
N ARG A 75 -14.76 -2.49 4.97
CA ARG A 75 -15.48 -3.56 5.68
C ARG A 75 -14.62 -4.24 6.75
N LEU A 76 -13.30 -4.33 6.55
CA LEU A 76 -12.37 -4.82 7.58
C LEU A 76 -12.22 -3.85 8.75
N GLU A 77 -12.26 -2.53 8.52
CA GLU A 77 -12.17 -1.53 9.60
C GLU A 77 -13.23 -1.77 10.68
N GLY A 78 -14.47 -2.10 10.29
CA GLY A 78 -15.60 -2.35 11.17
C GLY A 78 -15.79 -3.82 11.58
N THR A 79 -14.80 -4.69 11.32
CA THR A 79 -14.92 -6.13 11.61
C THR A 79 -13.83 -6.57 12.58
N GLY A 80 -14.23 -7.03 13.76
CA GLY A 80 -13.29 -7.56 14.75
C GLY A 80 -12.59 -8.84 14.28
N PRO A 81 -11.34 -9.10 14.71
CA PRO A 81 -10.56 -10.27 14.28
C PRO A 81 -11.21 -11.62 14.59
N GLN A 82 -12.01 -11.68 15.67
CA GLN A 82 -12.68 -12.91 16.11
C GLN A 82 -14.05 -13.11 15.44
N GLU A 83 -14.51 -12.16 14.63
CA GLU A 83 -15.79 -12.27 13.95
C GLU A 83 -15.69 -13.24 12.76
N PRO A 84 -16.65 -14.15 12.56
CA PRO A 84 -16.64 -15.10 11.43
C PRO A 84 -16.57 -14.43 10.04
N ARG A 85 -17.01 -13.17 9.94
CA ARG A 85 -16.95 -12.40 8.70
C ARG A 85 -15.55 -11.86 8.37
N PHE A 86 -14.64 -11.76 9.35
CA PHE A 86 -13.29 -11.22 9.18
C PHE A 86 -12.53 -11.96 8.08
N GLU A 87 -12.36 -13.27 8.25
CA GLU A 87 -11.63 -14.14 7.32
C GLU A 87 -12.22 -14.12 5.90
N ARG A 88 -13.56 -13.99 5.80
CA ARG A 88 -14.24 -13.91 4.51
C ARG A 88 -13.90 -12.62 3.76
N VAL A 89 -13.95 -11.48 4.46
CA VAL A 89 -13.63 -10.17 3.87
C VAL A 89 -12.13 -10.10 3.57
N LEU A 90 -11.29 -10.57 4.49
CA LEU A 90 -9.83 -10.64 4.31
C LEU A 90 -9.44 -11.48 3.09
N GLY A 91 -10.03 -12.66 2.92
CA GLY A 91 -9.81 -13.47 1.73
C GLY A 91 -10.26 -12.80 0.44
N GLY A 92 -11.30 -11.94 0.50
CA GLY A 92 -11.68 -11.07 -0.60
C GLY A 92 -10.59 -10.06 -0.93
N LEU A 93 -10.09 -9.34 0.08
CA LEU A 93 -9.05 -8.32 -0.09
C LEU A 93 -7.78 -8.93 -0.69
N ILE A 94 -7.34 -10.08 -0.17
CA ILE A 94 -6.16 -10.80 -0.69
C ILE A 94 -6.32 -11.11 -2.18
N ARG A 95 -7.49 -11.59 -2.62
CA ARG A 95 -7.74 -11.88 -4.05
C ARG A 95 -7.68 -10.61 -4.90
N ALA A 96 -8.28 -9.51 -4.42
CA ALA A 96 -8.25 -8.23 -5.14
C ALA A 96 -6.81 -7.70 -5.28
N VAL A 97 -6.02 -7.71 -4.19
CA VAL A 97 -4.61 -7.28 -4.20
C VAL A 97 -3.77 -8.16 -5.13
N ARG A 98 -3.93 -9.48 -5.08
CA ARG A 98 -3.21 -10.40 -5.97
C ARG A 98 -3.55 -10.17 -7.44
N ARG A 99 -4.81 -9.81 -7.75
CA ARG A 99 -5.24 -9.45 -9.10
C ARG A 99 -4.54 -8.16 -9.55
N HIS A 100 -4.57 -7.11 -8.74
CA HIS A 100 -3.85 -5.84 -8.98
C HIS A 100 -2.36 -6.07 -9.29
N VAL A 101 -1.67 -6.78 -8.40
CA VAL A 101 -0.22 -7.03 -8.53
C VAL A 101 0.11 -7.84 -9.79
N ARG A 102 -0.68 -8.87 -10.14
CA ARG A 102 -0.41 -9.74 -11.29
C ARG A 102 -0.80 -9.12 -12.63
N ASP A 103 -1.98 -8.52 -12.70
CA ASP A 103 -2.59 -8.11 -13.95
C ASP A 103 -2.16 -6.69 -14.35
N GLU A 104 -2.04 -5.80 -13.36
CA GLU A 104 -1.78 -4.38 -13.59
C GLU A 104 -0.31 -4.04 -13.35
N GLY A 105 0.31 -4.62 -12.33
CA GLY A 105 1.65 -4.20 -11.89
C GLY A 105 2.72 -4.27 -12.97
N ALA A 106 2.80 -5.39 -13.70
CA ALA A 106 3.77 -5.54 -14.78
C ALA A 106 3.44 -4.66 -16.00
N ARG A 107 2.16 -4.37 -16.25
CA ARG A 107 1.72 -3.49 -17.35
C ARG A 107 2.03 -2.04 -17.02
N ALA A 108 1.62 -1.57 -15.85
CA ALA A 108 1.86 -0.21 -15.36
C ALA A 108 3.36 0.12 -15.36
N VAL A 109 4.21 -0.77 -14.84
CA VAL A 109 5.67 -0.56 -14.85
C VAL A 109 6.25 -0.42 -16.26
N ARG A 110 5.76 -1.22 -17.22
CA ARG A 110 6.18 -1.10 -18.64
C ARG A 110 5.71 0.21 -19.25
N GLU A 111 4.47 0.60 -18.98
CA GLU A 111 3.87 1.83 -19.48
C GLU A 111 4.61 3.06 -18.95
N VAL A 112 4.87 3.12 -17.64
CA VAL A 112 5.69 4.17 -16.99
C VAL A 112 7.07 4.27 -17.67
N ARG A 113 7.71 3.13 -17.93
CA ARG A 113 9.04 3.11 -18.56
C ARG A 113 9.01 3.63 -20.01
N ALA A 114 7.91 3.39 -20.72
CA ALA A 114 7.75 3.78 -22.11
C ALA A 114 7.35 5.26 -22.27
N SER A 115 6.53 5.80 -21.37
CA SER A 115 5.97 7.15 -21.49
C SER A 115 6.70 8.22 -20.66
N CYS A 116 7.51 7.83 -19.67
CA CYS A 116 8.16 8.77 -18.75
C CYS A 116 9.70 8.71 -18.85
N PRO A 117 10.40 9.83 -19.11
CA PRO A 117 11.86 9.88 -19.15
C PRO A 117 12.53 9.45 -17.82
N PRO A 118 13.75 8.90 -17.85
CA PRO A 118 14.46 8.43 -16.65
C PRO A 118 14.58 9.47 -15.53
N GLU A 119 14.84 10.73 -15.88
CA GLU A 119 15.03 11.82 -14.93
C GLU A 119 13.72 12.11 -14.18
N ARG A 120 12.61 12.14 -14.91
CA ARG A 120 11.27 12.33 -14.34
C ARG A 120 10.86 11.14 -13.48
N ARG A 121 11.18 9.90 -13.87
CA ARG A 121 10.93 8.72 -13.03
C ARG A 121 11.74 8.75 -11.73
N ALA A 122 12.97 9.27 -11.75
CA ALA A 122 13.80 9.40 -10.57
C ALA A 122 13.36 10.54 -9.64
N GLU A 123 12.76 11.60 -10.17
CA GLU A 123 12.08 12.65 -9.40
C GLU A 123 10.82 12.10 -8.73
N LEU A 124 9.91 11.51 -9.50
CA LEU A 124 8.67 10.93 -8.99
C LEU A 124 8.91 9.83 -7.95
N GLY A 125 9.89 8.96 -8.18
CA GLY A 125 10.24 7.96 -7.19
C GLY A 125 10.78 8.56 -5.89
N ARG A 126 11.53 9.67 -5.93
CA ARG A 126 11.91 10.39 -4.70
C ARG A 126 10.71 10.97 -3.98
N GLU A 127 9.78 11.62 -4.69
CA GLU A 127 8.54 12.16 -4.11
C GLU A 127 7.74 11.06 -3.40
N VAL A 128 7.55 9.90 -4.04
CA VAL A 128 6.84 8.76 -3.43
C VAL A 128 7.55 8.26 -2.17
N LEU A 129 8.88 8.19 -2.19
CA LEU A 129 9.69 7.75 -1.04
C LEU A 129 9.64 8.75 0.13
N GLU A 130 9.59 10.04 -0.16
CA GLU A 130 9.42 11.10 0.86
C GLU A 130 8.04 11.02 1.51
N VAL A 131 6.99 10.88 0.69
CA VAL A 131 5.61 10.68 1.18
C VAL A 131 5.52 9.45 2.07
N ARG A 132 6.19 8.35 1.69
CA ARG A 132 6.28 7.14 2.50
C ARG A 132 6.97 7.37 3.84
N HIS A 133 8.07 8.13 3.85
CA HIS A 133 8.80 8.43 5.09
C HIS A 133 7.96 9.31 6.03
N SER A 134 7.25 10.30 5.49
CA SER A 134 6.33 11.15 6.26
C SER A 134 5.10 10.39 6.75
N ALA A 135 4.66 9.37 6.01
CA ALA A 135 3.54 8.49 6.38
C ALA A 135 3.97 7.28 7.23
N ALA A 136 5.19 7.25 7.78
CA ALA A 136 5.66 6.21 8.70
C ALA A 136 4.78 6.06 9.97
N THR A 137 3.83 6.97 10.17
CA THR A 137 2.73 6.92 11.13
C THR A 137 1.70 5.82 10.86
N LEU A 138 1.71 5.16 9.69
CA LEU A 138 0.81 4.05 9.37
C LEU A 138 1.21 2.76 10.13
N PRO A 139 0.24 1.88 10.45
CA PRO A 139 0.52 0.67 11.21
C PRO A 139 1.45 -0.24 10.41
N HIS A 140 2.65 -0.42 10.93
CA HIS A 140 3.62 -1.38 10.45
C HIS A 140 4.03 -2.26 11.63
N PRO A 141 3.98 -3.62 11.51
CA PRO A 141 4.28 -4.53 12.61
C PRO A 141 5.65 -4.21 13.24
N ASP A 142 6.67 -4.00 12.40
CA ASP A 142 8.03 -3.65 12.85
C ASP A 142 8.18 -2.25 13.47
N LEU A 143 7.20 -1.35 13.31
CA LEU A 143 7.23 0.01 13.88
C LEU A 143 6.30 0.18 15.09
N ALA A 144 5.45 -0.79 15.40
CA ALA A 144 4.46 -0.72 16.47
C ALA A 144 5.09 -0.39 17.84
N ASP A 145 6.30 -0.92 18.11
CA ASP A 145 7.05 -0.69 19.35
C ASP A 145 7.93 0.59 19.35
N ARG A 146 8.11 1.24 18.19
CA ARG A 146 9.12 2.31 18.02
C ARG A 146 8.53 3.71 17.89
N MET A 147 7.21 3.86 17.87
CA MET A 147 6.54 5.15 17.70
C MET A 147 5.62 5.49 18.89
N PRO A 148 5.51 6.78 19.27
CA PRO A 148 4.52 7.22 20.25
C PRO A 148 3.10 6.89 19.77
N GLN A 149 2.24 6.36 20.65
CA GLN A 149 0.86 5.97 20.31
C GLN A 149 0.02 7.10 19.69
N ALA A 150 0.30 8.35 20.05
CA ALA A 150 -0.41 9.52 19.52
C ALA A 150 -0.12 9.80 18.03
N ASP A 151 1.03 9.32 17.54
CA ASP A 151 1.48 9.48 16.16
C ASP A 151 1.19 8.22 15.31
N GLN A 152 0.64 7.16 15.91
CA GLN A 152 0.13 6.01 15.17
C GLN A 152 -1.25 6.35 14.59
N LEU A 153 -1.38 6.31 13.26
CA LEU A 153 -2.68 6.18 12.60
C LEU A 153 -3.22 4.77 12.91
N TRP A 154 -3.69 4.57 14.13
CA TRP A 154 -4.13 3.27 14.62
C TRP A 154 -5.32 2.75 13.79
N PRO A 155 -5.36 1.44 13.48
CA PRO A 155 -6.47 0.83 12.75
C PRO A 155 -7.80 0.99 13.51
N GLY A 156 -8.84 1.36 12.75
CA GLY A 156 -10.18 1.67 13.26
C GLY A 156 -11.01 2.40 12.20
N PRO A 157 -12.29 2.72 12.48
CA PRO A 157 -13.17 3.34 11.50
C PRO A 157 -12.56 4.61 10.86
N GLY A 158 -12.59 4.68 9.53
CA GLY A 158 -12.05 5.79 8.74
C GLY A 158 -10.53 5.78 8.59
N PHE A 159 -9.86 4.66 8.87
CA PHE A 159 -8.41 4.51 8.71
C PHE A 159 -7.98 4.71 7.26
N VAL A 160 -8.63 4.07 6.29
CA VAL A 160 -8.36 4.17 4.86
C VAL A 160 -8.41 5.63 4.41
N ASP A 161 -9.45 6.36 4.84
CA ASP A 161 -9.62 7.78 4.49
C ASP A 161 -8.53 8.66 5.13
N ARG A 162 -8.19 8.41 6.41
CA ARG A 162 -7.12 9.16 7.09
C ARG A 162 -5.75 8.86 6.49
N ALA A 163 -5.46 7.60 6.17
CA ALA A 163 -4.22 7.18 5.53
C ALA A 163 -4.06 7.86 4.17
N ARG A 164 -5.11 7.81 3.33
CA ARG A 164 -5.13 8.49 2.04
C ARG A 164 -5.00 10.00 2.18
N ALA A 165 -5.71 10.62 3.12
CA ALA A 165 -5.61 12.06 3.37
C ALA A 165 -4.21 12.47 3.83
N ALA A 166 -3.57 11.70 4.71
CA ALA A 166 -2.21 11.94 5.18
C ALA A 166 -1.20 11.85 4.03
N LEU A 167 -1.29 10.81 3.21
CA LEU A 167 -0.45 10.63 2.02
C LEU A 167 -0.64 11.76 1.02
N ARG A 168 -1.89 12.19 0.77
CA ARG A 168 -2.18 13.32 -0.12
C ARG A 168 -1.65 14.65 0.41
N ARG A 169 -1.71 14.90 1.72
CA ARG A 169 -1.12 16.09 2.35
C ARG A 169 0.40 16.10 2.24
N ALA A 170 1.05 14.98 2.54
CA ALA A 170 2.49 14.83 2.38
C ALA A 170 2.91 15.05 0.91
N ALA A 171 2.10 14.57 -0.03
CA ALA A 171 2.34 14.73 -1.47
C ALA A 171 1.89 16.09 -2.03
N GLY A 172 1.24 16.95 -1.24
CA GLY A 172 0.63 18.21 -1.67
C GLY A 172 1.29 19.46 -1.09
N SER A 173 2.35 19.33 -0.29
CA SER A 173 3.15 20.46 0.16
C SER A 173 4.21 20.82 -0.88
N PRO A 174 4.12 21.96 -1.58
CA PRO A 174 5.29 22.58 -2.16
C PRO A 174 6.15 23.11 -1.00
N GLY A 175 7.41 22.66 -0.93
CA GLY A 175 8.45 23.42 -0.24
C GLY A 175 8.78 24.68 -1.01
#